data_AF-A0A5N6YCR3-F1
#
_entry.id   AF-A0A5N6YCR3-F1
#
_cell.length_a   1.000
_cell.length_b   1.000
_cell.length_c   1.000
_cell.angle_alpha   90.00
_cell.angle_beta   90.00
_cell.angle_gamma   90.00
#
_symmetry.space_group_name_H-M   'P 1'
#
loop_
_entity.id
_entity.type
_entity.pdbx_description
1 polymer ?
#
loop_
_entity_poly.entity_id
_entity_poly.type
_entity_poly.pdbx_seq_one_letter_code
_entity_poly.pdbx_strand_id
1 'polypeptide(L)'
;MNNAFSSLYRTKSHYAIVTTIRGARRLPPRLLSSPCSPLRGPLLARQISTESRKGTSGPQVKYVLLLSTAAALSWLLYARQHGAVWLDSDKRNFTHPDPLAPNNGIHQQKTTNEIQDTQKETLKSLEAEELPTEKAILTTAPNVPPPITREYPVILDVDLTAVAKLEQLTNQYKYEKWTFNNSVPGPFIRARVGDVVNLKITNHDESGMPHNIDCHAFLGPGGGSALTTVNEGETKTARFRLQNPGLYIYHCAVGPVGVHIANGMYGLLYVQPEQDLPPVDKEYYVMQSEFYHEPPEPDDNGQMSSTVEFSWPHALREAADVVVFNGSEAALTEKPLKATLDDTVRIFFGNGGPNLTSSFHVIGSCFNKVYRDSDVLSPPGQCVQTVSVPPGGSTIVDMKMVVPGTYTVVDHAIFRLEKGAKGFLNVSGEPRPMLYYSTLPPQPCEGCKLHP
;
A
#
# COMPACT_ATOMS: atom_id res chain seq x y z
N MET A 1 -21.35 -22.48 37.55
CA MET A 1 -22.16 -22.75 36.35
C MET A 1 -21.29 -22.34 35.16
N ASN A 2 -20.40 -23.18 34.66
CA ASN A 2 -20.56 -24.49 34.01
C ASN A 2 -21.12 -24.39 32.58
N ASN A 3 -20.19 -24.46 31.63
CA ASN A 3 -20.29 -25.14 30.33
C ASN A 3 -21.55 -24.93 29.46
N ALA A 4 -21.45 -24.02 28.50
CA ALA A 4 -21.86 -24.29 27.11
C ALA A 4 -21.23 -23.26 26.16
N PHE A 5 -20.20 -23.64 25.38
CA PHE A 5 -19.85 -23.10 24.04
C PHE A 5 -18.56 -23.78 23.54
N SER A 6 -18.68 -25.03 23.07
CA SER A 6 -17.55 -25.81 22.53
C SER A 6 -18.01 -26.84 21.50
N SER A 7 -18.86 -26.42 20.55
CA SER A 7 -19.38 -27.30 19.49
C SER A 7 -19.64 -26.55 18.19
N LEU A 8 -18.58 -26.28 17.43
CA LEU A 8 -18.50 -26.28 15.95
C LEU A 8 -17.01 -26.31 15.57
N TYR A 9 -16.69 -26.57 14.29
CA TYR A 9 -15.32 -26.70 13.76
C TYR A 9 -14.44 -27.78 14.42
N ARG A 10 -14.67 -29.06 14.07
CA ARG A 10 -13.69 -30.15 14.29
C ARG A 10 -13.60 -31.11 13.10
N THR A 11 -13.10 -30.59 11.97
CA THR A 11 -12.85 -31.35 10.74
C THR A 11 -11.74 -32.39 10.94
N LYS A 12 -12.10 -33.68 10.95
CA LYS A 12 -11.15 -34.81 10.97
C LYS A 12 -10.78 -35.24 9.54
N SER A 13 -9.65 -34.74 9.03
CA SER A 13 -9.05 -35.27 7.78
C SER A 13 -8.21 -36.51 8.07
N HIS A 14 -8.78 -37.71 7.91
CA HIS A 14 -8.03 -38.97 8.00
C HIS A 14 -7.42 -39.33 6.64
N TYR A 15 -6.12 -39.07 6.45
CA TYR A 15 -5.35 -39.68 5.37
C TYR A 15 -4.92 -41.11 5.76
N ALA A 16 -5.42 -42.10 5.04
CA ALA A 16 -4.99 -43.50 5.16
C ALA A 16 -4.06 -43.86 3.99
N ILE A 17 -2.79 -44.14 4.28
CA ILE A 17 -1.83 -44.68 3.30
C ILE A 17 -1.96 -46.21 3.31
N VAL A 18 -2.24 -46.81 2.16
CA VAL A 18 -2.12 -48.27 1.96
C VAL A 18 -1.36 -48.53 0.67
N THR A 19 -0.22 -49.22 0.80
CA THR A 19 0.66 -49.60 -0.32
C THR A 19 0.67 -51.12 -0.46
N THR A 20 0.31 -51.66 -1.62
CA THR A 20 0.62 -53.05 -1.98
C THR A 20 0.70 -53.27 -3.49
N ILE A 21 1.30 -54.38 -3.92
CA ILE A 21 1.88 -54.58 -5.27
C ILE A 21 1.51 -55.97 -5.83
N ARG A 22 1.50 -56.09 -7.17
CA ARG A 22 1.60 -57.28 -8.06
C ARG A 22 0.34 -57.68 -8.84
N GLY A 23 0.55 -57.87 -10.15
CA GLY A 23 -0.37 -58.55 -11.07
C GLY A 23 -0.03 -58.19 -12.52
N ALA A 24 0.47 -59.13 -13.32
CA ALA A 24 0.87 -58.86 -14.71
C ALA A 24 0.70 -60.09 -15.62
N ARG A 25 0.21 -59.90 -16.87
CA ARG A 25 0.61 -60.66 -18.07
C ARG A 25 -0.08 -60.24 -19.39
N ARG A 26 0.73 -60.28 -20.46
CA ARG A 26 0.43 -60.58 -21.90
C ARG A 26 -0.19 -59.52 -22.83
N LEU A 27 0.66 -59.09 -23.77
CA LEU A 27 0.44 -58.64 -25.17
C LEU A 27 0.09 -59.86 -26.08
N PRO A 28 -0.05 -59.80 -27.43
CA PRO A 28 0.25 -58.71 -28.41
C PRO A 28 -0.81 -58.60 -29.57
N PRO A 29 -0.55 -58.04 -30.78
CA PRO A 29 0.39 -57.01 -31.28
C PRO A 29 -0.45 -55.79 -31.79
N ARG A 30 -0.28 -55.03 -32.91
CA ARG A 30 0.76 -54.83 -33.97
C ARG A 30 0.55 -53.48 -34.69
N LEU A 31 1.57 -52.62 -34.83
CA LEU A 31 2.14 -52.08 -36.08
C LEU A 31 3.09 -50.88 -35.81
N LEU A 32 3.88 -50.46 -36.82
CA LEU A 32 5.07 -49.60 -36.65
C LEU A 32 4.91 -48.22 -37.31
N SER A 33 5.45 -47.18 -36.66
CA SER A 33 6.41 -46.23 -37.26
C SER A 33 7.09 -45.38 -36.17
N SER A 34 8.30 -44.87 -36.44
CA SER A 34 9.16 -44.11 -35.49
C SER A 34 10.27 -43.41 -36.30
N PRO A 35 11.18 -42.59 -35.71
CA PRO A 35 11.14 -41.85 -34.44
C PRO A 35 11.48 -40.34 -34.61
N CYS A 36 11.35 -39.56 -33.53
CA CYS A 36 12.32 -38.48 -33.26
C CYS A 36 12.44 -38.24 -31.75
N SER A 37 13.67 -38.09 -31.23
CA SER A 37 13.93 -37.85 -29.80
C SER A 37 15.34 -37.27 -29.61
N PRO A 38 15.54 -36.16 -28.87
CA PRO A 38 16.86 -35.75 -28.39
C PRO A 38 17.29 -36.61 -27.19
N LEU A 39 18.59 -36.90 -27.08
CA LEU A 39 19.12 -37.88 -26.13
C LEU A 39 19.28 -37.33 -24.70
N ARG A 40 19.10 -38.22 -23.70
CA ARG A 40 19.66 -38.02 -22.36
C ARG A 40 21.18 -38.21 -22.41
N GLY A 41 21.94 -37.16 -22.08
CA GLY A 41 23.35 -37.28 -21.73
C GLY A 41 23.54 -37.90 -20.34
N PRO A 42 24.74 -38.44 -20.02
CA PRO A 42 25.01 -39.06 -18.73
C PRO A 42 25.15 -38.04 -17.59
N LEU A 43 24.59 -38.36 -16.42
CA LEU A 43 24.80 -37.59 -15.19
C LEU A 43 26.21 -37.83 -14.63
N LEU A 44 27.13 -36.91 -14.94
CA LEU A 44 28.47 -36.87 -14.35
C LEU A 44 28.40 -36.36 -12.89
N ALA A 45 28.10 -37.27 -11.97
CA ALA A 45 28.12 -37.01 -10.53
C ALA A 45 29.56 -36.87 -10.03
N ARG A 46 30.15 -35.68 -10.18
CA ARG A 46 31.52 -35.38 -9.76
C ARG A 46 31.55 -35.04 -8.27
N GLN A 47 31.99 -36.00 -7.44
CA GLN A 47 32.27 -35.71 -6.03
C GLN A 47 33.38 -34.65 -5.92
N ILE A 48 33.12 -33.60 -5.16
CA ILE A 48 34.14 -32.66 -4.67
C ILE A 48 34.29 -32.95 -3.18
N SER A 49 35.39 -33.62 -2.82
CA SER A 49 35.78 -33.84 -1.42
C SER A 49 36.63 -32.67 -0.95
N THR A 50 36.13 -31.88 0.00
CA THR A 50 36.98 -30.99 0.80
C THR A 50 37.51 -31.76 2.01
N GLU A 51 38.83 -31.90 2.13
CA GLU A 51 39.44 -32.46 3.33
C GLU A 51 39.26 -31.50 4.51
N SER A 52 38.60 -31.97 5.58
CA SER A 52 38.46 -31.20 6.81
C SER A 52 39.68 -31.42 7.71
N ARG A 53 40.38 -30.34 8.06
CA ARG A 53 41.47 -30.36 9.04
C ARG A 53 40.85 -30.57 10.43
N LYS A 54 41.26 -31.63 11.14
CA LYS A 54 40.66 -32.10 12.41
C LYS A 54 40.36 -30.96 13.41
N GLY A 55 39.11 -30.84 13.86
CA GLY A 55 38.75 -29.97 14.99
C GLY A 55 37.24 -29.94 15.30
N THR A 56 36.86 -30.50 16.46
CA THR A 56 35.54 -30.38 17.14
C THR A 56 34.28 -30.81 16.36
N SER A 57 33.14 -30.88 17.06
CA SER A 57 31.96 -31.67 16.68
C SER A 57 30.64 -30.90 16.79
N GLY A 58 29.82 -30.96 15.73
CA GLY A 58 28.44 -30.48 15.72
C GLY A 58 27.63 -31.07 14.55
N PRO A 59 26.29 -31.16 14.65
CA PRO A 59 25.46 -31.78 13.62
C PRO A 59 25.31 -30.89 12.39
N GLN A 60 25.79 -31.35 11.22
CA GLN A 60 25.65 -30.63 9.96
C GLN A 60 24.30 -30.92 9.28
N VAL A 61 23.42 -29.92 9.21
CA VAL A 61 22.27 -29.93 8.28
C VAL A 61 22.79 -29.59 6.87
N LYS A 62 22.56 -30.48 5.90
CA LYS A 62 23.00 -30.29 4.51
C LYS A 62 21.83 -29.90 3.61
N TYR A 63 21.76 -28.62 3.26
CA TYR A 63 20.88 -28.16 2.18
C TYR A 63 21.52 -28.43 0.82
N VAL A 64 20.79 -29.09 -0.07
CA VAL A 64 21.20 -29.33 -1.47
C VAL A 64 20.35 -28.43 -2.36
N LEU A 65 20.94 -27.32 -2.82
CA LEU A 65 20.25 -26.38 -3.71
C LEU A 65 20.32 -26.88 -5.15
N LEU A 66 19.21 -27.43 -5.67
CA LEU A 66 19.10 -27.86 -7.06
C LEU A 66 18.86 -26.65 -7.99
N LEU A 67 19.94 -25.95 -8.34
CA LEU A 67 19.91 -24.93 -9.39
C LEU A 67 19.63 -25.57 -10.76
N SER A 68 18.79 -24.91 -11.56
CA SER A 68 18.49 -25.36 -12.92
C SER A 68 19.71 -25.20 -13.84
N THR A 69 19.79 -26.03 -14.88
CA THR A 69 20.91 -26.02 -15.84
C THR A 69 21.06 -24.69 -16.56
N ALA A 70 19.96 -23.94 -16.76
CA ALA A 70 19.98 -22.60 -17.33
C ALA A 70 20.68 -21.59 -16.40
N ALA A 71 20.36 -21.60 -15.10
CA ALA A 71 21.00 -20.71 -14.12
C ALA A 71 22.51 -20.96 -14.03
N ALA A 72 22.93 -22.24 -14.02
CA ALA A 72 24.33 -22.62 -14.02
C ALA A 72 25.08 -22.15 -15.28
N LEU A 73 24.45 -22.19 -16.46
CA LEU A 73 25.05 -21.72 -17.71
C LEU A 73 25.22 -20.19 -17.73
N SER A 74 24.20 -19.44 -17.31
CA SER A 74 24.28 -17.97 -17.22
C SER A 74 25.35 -17.52 -16.23
N TRP A 75 25.48 -18.20 -15.08
CA TRP A 75 26.50 -17.89 -14.08
C TRP A 75 27.92 -18.21 -14.58
N LEU A 76 28.10 -19.31 -15.31
CA LEU A 76 29.36 -19.65 -15.98
C LEU A 76 29.76 -18.64 -17.06
N LEU A 77 28.81 -18.15 -17.85
CA LEU A 77 29.07 -17.12 -18.87
C LEU A 77 29.47 -15.80 -18.21
N TYR A 78 28.71 -15.35 -17.20
CA TYR A 78 28.97 -14.12 -16.46
C TYR A 78 30.37 -14.11 -15.79
N ALA A 79 30.69 -15.16 -15.03
CA ALA A 79 31.99 -15.30 -14.36
C ALA A 79 33.17 -15.38 -15.35
N ARG A 80 32.94 -15.90 -16.56
CA ARG A 80 33.98 -15.96 -17.61
C ARG A 80 34.21 -14.61 -18.30
N GLN A 81 33.25 -13.68 -18.21
CA GLN A 81 33.32 -12.36 -18.84
C GLN A 81 33.78 -11.26 -17.88
N HIS A 82 33.51 -11.41 -16.58
CA HIS A 82 33.83 -10.41 -15.54
C HIS A 82 34.85 -10.87 -14.48
N GLY A 83 35.31 -12.13 -14.52
CA GLY A 83 36.25 -12.68 -13.55
C GLY A 83 35.56 -13.31 -12.33
N ALA A 84 36.38 -13.70 -11.34
CA ALA A 84 35.90 -14.44 -10.18
C ALA A 84 35.04 -13.57 -9.25
N VAL A 85 33.74 -13.87 -9.19
CA VAL A 85 32.82 -13.29 -8.20
C VAL A 85 33.05 -13.96 -6.86
N TRP A 86 33.58 -13.20 -5.90
CA TRP A 86 33.68 -13.62 -4.50
C TRP A 86 32.43 -13.16 -3.75
N LEU A 87 31.84 -14.06 -2.95
CA LEU A 87 30.96 -13.66 -1.85
C LEU A 87 31.86 -13.10 -0.75
N ASP A 88 31.80 -11.79 -0.53
CA ASP A 88 32.70 -11.08 0.38
C ASP A 88 32.31 -11.36 1.85
N SER A 89 32.88 -12.42 2.43
CA SER A 89 32.53 -12.91 3.77
C SER A 89 33.39 -12.35 4.89
N ASP A 90 34.41 -11.53 4.59
CA ASP A 90 35.43 -11.09 5.56
C ASP A 90 35.82 -9.61 5.40
N LYS A 91 34.82 -8.72 5.36
CA LYS A 91 35.01 -7.29 5.64
C LYS A 91 34.06 -6.80 6.73
N ARG A 92 34.63 -6.58 7.92
CA ARG A 92 34.03 -5.71 8.94
C ARG A 92 34.28 -4.25 8.55
N ASN A 93 33.52 -3.34 9.14
CA ASN A 93 33.53 -1.89 8.91
C ASN A 93 32.88 -1.44 7.59
N PHE A 94 31.55 -1.56 7.53
CA PHE A 94 30.76 -0.61 6.76
C PHE A 94 30.89 0.77 7.44
N THR A 95 31.68 1.67 6.87
CA THR A 95 31.74 3.08 7.31
C THR A 95 30.87 3.96 6.40
N HIS A 96 29.61 3.57 6.26
CA HIS A 96 28.56 4.51 5.89
C HIS A 96 27.79 4.82 7.17
N PRO A 97 27.71 6.09 7.62
CA PRO A 97 26.63 6.46 8.52
C PRO A 97 25.31 6.19 7.82
N ASP A 98 24.35 5.64 8.55
CA ASP A 98 22.97 5.53 8.09
C ASP A 98 22.48 6.95 7.72
N PRO A 99 21.94 7.18 6.49
CA PRO A 99 21.50 8.51 6.07
C PRO A 99 20.34 9.07 6.89
N LEU A 100 19.71 8.27 7.76
CA LEU A 100 18.66 8.68 8.70
C LEU A 100 19.13 8.69 10.17
N ALA A 101 20.40 8.39 10.46
CA ALA A 101 20.92 8.48 11.83
C ALA A 101 21.23 9.94 12.23
N PRO A 102 20.87 10.39 13.45
CA PRO A 102 21.16 11.73 13.92
C PRO A 102 22.67 11.97 13.99
N ASN A 103 23.11 13.11 13.45
CA ASN A 103 24.49 13.35 13.02
C ASN A 103 25.44 13.77 14.16
N ASN A 104 25.52 12.95 15.21
CA ASN A 104 26.38 13.18 16.38
C ASN A 104 27.85 12.89 16.03
N GLY A 105 28.61 13.96 15.75
CA GLY A 105 29.97 13.89 15.20
C GLY A 105 30.98 13.14 16.05
N ILE A 106 31.62 12.12 15.47
CA ILE A 106 32.62 11.27 16.13
C ILE A 106 34.00 11.98 16.16
N HIS A 107 34.31 12.66 17.26
CA HIS A 107 35.70 13.01 17.56
C HIS A 107 36.47 11.79 18.09
N GLN A 108 37.63 11.49 17.48
CA GLN A 108 38.48 10.39 17.92
C GLN A 108 39.36 10.76 19.13
N GLN A 109 39.74 9.70 19.87
CA GLN A 109 40.75 9.65 20.94
C GLN A 109 40.48 10.39 22.25
N LYS A 110 40.04 9.61 23.25
CA LYS A 110 40.55 9.72 24.64
C LYS A 110 40.80 8.32 25.22
N THR A 111 41.49 8.26 26.35
CA THR A 111 42.20 7.06 26.84
C THR A 111 41.35 6.16 27.76
N THR A 112 41.85 4.94 27.96
CA THR A 112 41.09 3.70 28.23
C THR A 112 40.38 3.58 29.60
N ASN A 113 40.27 4.64 30.41
CA ASN A 113 39.79 4.57 31.80
C ASN A 113 38.47 5.31 32.09
N GLU A 114 37.82 5.95 31.10
CA GLU A 114 36.52 6.64 31.26
C GLU A 114 35.31 5.77 30.79
N ILE A 115 35.52 4.47 30.61
CA ILE A 115 34.61 3.56 29.87
C ILE A 115 33.33 3.16 30.63
N GLN A 116 33.20 3.45 31.94
CA GLN A 116 32.05 3.01 32.75
C GLN A 116 30.90 4.01 32.92
N ASP A 117 31.06 5.30 32.54
CA ASP A 117 30.09 6.35 32.88
C ASP A 117 29.41 7.03 31.67
N THR A 118 29.53 6.44 30.47
CA THR A 118 28.99 7.00 29.21
C THR A 118 28.05 6.07 28.44
N GLN A 119 27.81 4.85 28.91
CA GLN A 119 26.84 3.91 28.31
C GLN A 119 25.56 3.76 29.15
N LYS A 120 24.98 4.90 29.56
CA LYS A 120 23.65 4.92 30.17
C LYS A 120 22.82 6.16 29.85
N GLU A 121 22.89 6.61 28.59
CA GLU A 121 21.70 7.24 27.98
C GLU A 121 20.54 6.26 28.15
N THR A 122 19.68 6.58 29.12
CA THR A 122 18.59 5.68 29.51
C THR A 122 17.52 5.82 28.45
N LEU A 123 17.30 4.75 27.67
CA LEU A 123 16.25 4.65 26.65
C LEU A 123 14.91 5.14 27.24
N LYS A 124 14.58 6.40 26.99
CA LYS A 124 13.33 6.99 27.47
C LYS A 124 12.17 6.30 26.75
N SER A 125 11.19 5.84 27.52
CA SER A 125 9.89 5.43 26.95
C SER A 125 9.29 6.61 26.18
N LEU A 126 8.49 6.34 25.13
CA LEU A 126 7.71 7.38 24.46
C LEU A 126 6.71 8.08 25.41
N GLU A 127 6.46 7.52 26.59
CA GLU A 127 5.69 8.13 27.69
C GLU A 127 6.49 9.22 28.43
N ALA A 128 7.82 9.11 28.46
CA ALA A 128 8.76 10.03 29.14
C ALA A 128 9.39 11.07 28.18
N GLU A 129 8.77 11.27 27.02
CA GLU A 129 9.10 12.31 26.05
C GLU A 129 8.61 13.67 26.54
N GLU A 130 9.54 14.61 26.73
CA GLU A 130 9.28 16.00 27.13
C GLU A 130 9.22 16.92 25.89
N LEU A 131 8.49 16.48 24.86
CA LEU A 131 8.20 17.29 23.66
C LEU A 131 6.94 18.15 23.88
N PRO A 132 6.81 19.32 23.22
CA PRO A 132 5.56 20.05 23.19
C PRO A 132 4.46 19.22 22.51
N THR A 133 3.21 19.40 22.92
CA THR A 133 2.04 18.71 22.35
C THR A 133 1.30 19.61 21.36
N GLU A 134 0.99 19.08 20.18
CA GLU A 134 0.13 19.71 19.17
C GLU A 134 -1.04 18.77 18.84
N LYS A 135 -2.23 19.32 18.57
CA LYS A 135 -3.35 18.51 18.06
C LYS A 135 -3.36 18.50 16.53
N ALA A 136 -3.46 17.32 15.95
CA ALA A 136 -3.49 17.15 14.49
C ALA A 136 -4.69 17.86 13.86
N ILE A 137 -4.41 18.62 12.80
CA ILE A 137 -5.43 19.14 11.88
C ILE A 137 -5.78 17.99 10.93
N LEU A 138 -6.90 17.33 11.17
CA LEU A 138 -7.41 16.23 10.33
C LEU A 138 -8.33 16.78 9.24
N THR A 139 -8.16 16.34 7.99
CA THR A 139 -8.99 16.77 6.86
C THR A 139 -9.63 15.61 6.10
N THR A 140 -10.92 15.72 5.81
CA THR A 140 -11.63 14.77 4.94
C THR A 140 -11.30 15.05 3.47
N ALA A 141 -11.16 13.98 2.67
CA ALA A 141 -10.90 14.06 1.24
C ALA A 141 -11.96 14.92 0.51
N PRO A 142 -11.59 15.72 -0.50
CA PRO A 142 -10.27 15.79 -1.12
C PRO A 142 -9.28 16.78 -0.46
N ASN A 143 -9.56 17.27 0.75
CA ASN A 143 -8.75 18.33 1.37
C ASN A 143 -7.52 17.76 2.10
N VAL A 144 -6.43 18.53 2.13
CA VAL A 144 -5.16 18.23 2.81
C VAL A 144 -4.94 19.23 3.97
N PRO A 145 -4.32 18.86 5.10
CA PRO A 145 -3.98 19.79 6.17
C PRO A 145 -2.86 20.76 5.72
N PRO A 146 -2.73 21.96 6.32
CA PRO A 146 -1.71 22.92 5.92
C PRO A 146 -0.28 22.34 6.12
N PRO A 147 0.70 22.73 5.27
CA PRO A 147 2.11 22.36 5.46
C PRO A 147 2.65 22.77 6.84
N ILE A 148 3.53 21.95 7.40
CA ILE A 148 4.11 22.16 8.73
C ILE A 148 5.29 23.14 8.61
N THR A 149 5.29 24.19 9.43
CA THR A 149 6.29 25.28 9.40
C THR A 149 7.25 25.29 10.58
N ARG A 150 7.19 24.28 11.46
CA ARG A 150 8.11 24.10 12.59
C ARG A 150 9.27 23.16 12.24
N GLU A 151 10.43 23.45 12.81
CA GLU A 151 11.67 22.69 12.62
C GLU A 151 12.04 21.79 13.83
N TYR A 152 11.06 21.48 14.68
CA TYR A 152 11.22 20.61 15.85
C TYR A 152 10.12 19.54 15.90
N PRO A 153 10.41 18.37 16.49
CA PRO A 153 9.42 17.31 16.67
C PRO A 153 8.46 17.61 17.82
N VAL A 154 7.24 17.07 17.73
CA VAL A 154 6.18 17.25 18.74
C VAL A 154 5.53 15.92 19.12
N ILE A 155 4.81 15.90 20.24
CA ILE A 155 3.77 14.89 20.47
C ILE A 155 2.53 15.33 19.68
N LEU A 156 2.16 14.59 18.64
CA LEU A 156 1.05 14.91 17.76
C LEU A 156 -0.20 14.11 18.16
N ASP A 157 -1.16 14.75 18.82
CA ASP A 157 -2.42 14.12 19.24
C ASP A 157 -3.33 13.87 18.03
N VAL A 158 -3.59 12.61 17.73
CA VAL A 158 -4.46 12.16 16.63
C VAL A 158 -5.64 11.40 17.21
N ASP A 159 -6.85 11.98 17.12
CA ASP A 159 -8.11 11.32 17.50
C ASP A 159 -8.74 10.64 16.26
N LEU A 160 -8.80 9.31 16.25
CA LEU A 160 -9.58 8.53 15.29
C LEU A 160 -10.80 7.87 15.94
N THR A 161 -11.89 7.79 15.17
CA THR A 161 -13.13 7.09 15.55
C THR A 161 -13.50 6.11 14.44
N ALA A 162 -13.62 4.83 14.76
CA ALA A 162 -14.06 3.84 13.79
C ALA A 162 -15.59 3.67 13.84
N VAL A 163 -16.26 3.66 12.68
CA VAL A 163 -17.74 3.67 12.56
C VAL A 163 -18.19 2.90 11.31
N ALA A 164 -19.15 1.98 11.45
CA ALA A 164 -19.90 1.39 10.34
C ALA A 164 -21.12 2.25 9.98
N LYS A 165 -21.38 2.45 8.68
CA LYS A 165 -22.43 3.37 8.20
C LYS A 165 -22.88 3.05 6.78
N LEU A 166 -24.20 2.97 6.57
CA LEU A 166 -24.80 2.89 5.24
C LEU A 166 -24.62 4.21 4.46
N GLU A 167 -23.91 4.15 3.33
CA GLU A 167 -23.65 5.29 2.46
C GLU A 167 -23.87 4.98 0.98
N GLN A 168 -24.00 6.00 0.14
CA GLN A 168 -24.05 5.85 -1.31
C GLN A 168 -22.68 5.37 -1.85
N LEU A 169 -22.67 4.40 -2.76
CA LEU A 169 -21.48 3.83 -3.41
C LEU A 169 -21.46 4.14 -4.91
N THR A 170 -22.54 3.80 -5.61
CA THR A 170 -22.78 4.16 -7.03
C THR A 170 -24.03 5.04 -7.13
N ASN A 171 -24.37 5.51 -8.34
CA ASN A 171 -25.66 6.17 -8.56
C ASN A 171 -26.90 5.27 -8.31
N GLN A 172 -26.72 3.95 -8.23
CA GLN A 172 -27.79 2.96 -7.98
C GLN A 172 -27.82 2.43 -6.55
N TYR A 173 -26.64 2.15 -5.98
CA TYR A 173 -26.54 1.34 -4.76
C TYR A 173 -25.91 2.07 -3.59
N LYS A 174 -26.46 1.79 -2.41
CA LYS A 174 -25.84 2.04 -1.10
C LYS A 174 -25.09 0.80 -0.62
N TYR A 175 -24.13 1.02 0.25
CA TYR A 175 -23.24 0.00 0.81
C TYR A 175 -22.91 0.38 2.25
N GLU A 176 -22.80 -0.61 3.15
CA GLU A 176 -22.32 -0.36 4.51
C GLU A 176 -20.79 -0.17 4.48
N LYS A 177 -20.34 1.06 4.66
CA LYS A 177 -18.92 1.38 4.73
C LYS A 177 -18.45 1.35 6.17
N TRP A 178 -17.30 0.74 6.41
CA TRP A 178 -16.59 0.82 7.68
C TRP A 178 -15.51 1.89 7.53
N THR A 179 -15.52 2.88 8.43
CA THR A 179 -14.86 4.17 8.19
C THR A 179 -13.93 4.55 9.34
N PHE A 180 -12.97 5.43 9.05
CA PHE A 180 -12.33 6.25 10.07
C PHE A 180 -12.89 7.68 9.97
N ASN A 181 -13.39 8.19 11.10
CA ASN A 181 -13.99 9.51 11.29
C ASN A 181 -15.15 9.83 10.31
N ASN A 182 -15.98 8.83 10.00
CA ASN A 182 -17.17 8.95 9.14
C ASN A 182 -16.88 9.32 7.67
N SER A 183 -15.68 9.00 7.15
CA SER A 183 -15.37 9.16 5.73
C SER A 183 -14.63 7.96 5.14
N VAL A 184 -14.75 7.80 3.82
CA VAL A 184 -13.92 6.89 3.01
C VAL A 184 -13.25 7.70 1.89
N PRO A 185 -11.91 7.79 1.85
CA PRO A 185 -10.98 7.31 2.87
C PRO A 185 -11.14 8.05 4.21
N GLY A 186 -10.49 7.50 5.24
CA GLY A 186 -10.29 8.17 6.52
C GLY A 186 -9.56 9.52 6.39
N PRO A 187 -9.52 10.33 7.46
CA PRO A 187 -8.92 11.67 7.41
C PRO A 187 -7.44 11.64 7.01
N PHE A 188 -7.01 12.62 6.23
CA PHE A 188 -5.59 12.84 5.98
C PHE A 188 -4.92 13.32 7.27
N ILE A 189 -3.79 12.71 7.61
CA ILE A 189 -2.94 13.12 8.73
C ILE A 189 -1.66 13.74 8.14
N ARG A 190 -1.27 14.93 8.61
CA ARG A 190 0.03 15.55 8.27
C ARG A 190 0.87 15.62 9.55
N ALA A 191 2.08 15.09 9.49
CA ALA A 191 3.06 15.09 10.58
C ALA A 191 4.46 15.38 10.01
N ARG A 192 5.45 15.66 10.86
CA ARG A 192 6.85 15.86 10.46
C ARG A 192 7.69 14.65 10.86
N VAL A 193 8.76 14.37 10.12
CA VAL A 193 9.80 13.44 10.56
C VAL A 193 10.35 13.87 11.93
N GLY A 194 10.48 12.91 12.83
CA GLY A 194 10.81 13.09 14.25
C GLY A 194 9.60 13.13 15.20
N ASP A 195 8.39 13.44 14.72
CA ASP A 195 7.19 13.54 15.57
C ASP A 195 6.84 12.20 16.26
N VAL A 196 6.21 12.30 17.44
CA VAL A 196 5.62 11.18 18.17
C VAL A 196 4.10 11.28 18.03
N VAL A 197 3.52 10.51 17.10
CA VAL A 197 2.06 10.42 16.96
C VAL A 197 1.48 9.74 18.20
N ASN A 198 0.68 10.48 18.96
CA ASN A 198 -0.12 9.99 20.07
C ASN A 198 -1.51 9.66 19.54
N LEU A 199 -1.62 8.46 18.93
CA LEU A 199 -2.86 8.00 18.31
C LEU A 199 -3.80 7.49 19.39
N LYS A 200 -4.95 8.15 19.52
CA LYS A 200 -6.12 7.67 20.26
C LYS A 200 -7.16 7.17 19.26
N ILE A 201 -7.56 5.92 19.41
CA ILE A 201 -8.64 5.31 18.63
C ILE A 201 -9.80 4.91 19.54
N THR A 202 -11.02 5.24 19.12
CA THR A 202 -12.28 4.85 19.76
C THR A 202 -13.14 4.07 18.77
N ASN A 203 -13.81 3.00 19.21
CA ASN A 203 -14.73 2.24 18.37
C ASN A 203 -16.20 2.61 18.65
N HIS A 204 -16.94 2.96 17.59
CA HIS A 204 -18.38 3.24 17.58
C HIS A 204 -19.09 2.46 16.46
N ASP A 205 -18.55 1.30 16.08
CA ASP A 205 -19.25 0.31 15.27
C ASP A 205 -20.23 -0.52 16.16
N GLU A 206 -21.51 -0.19 16.05
CA GLU A 206 -22.62 -0.83 16.78
C GLU A 206 -22.92 -2.28 16.32
N SER A 207 -22.22 -2.79 15.30
CA SER A 207 -22.27 -4.22 14.91
C SER A 207 -21.47 -5.13 15.86
N GLY A 208 -20.66 -4.55 16.76
CA GLY A 208 -19.75 -5.27 17.64
C GLY A 208 -18.40 -5.61 17.01
N MET A 209 -18.15 -5.23 15.74
CA MET A 209 -16.90 -5.53 15.05
C MET A 209 -15.70 -4.79 15.67
N PRO A 210 -14.62 -5.50 16.07
CA PRO A 210 -13.42 -4.85 16.57
C PRO A 210 -12.63 -4.19 15.43
N HIS A 211 -11.91 -3.12 15.75
CA HIS A 211 -11.17 -2.29 14.80
C HIS A 211 -9.79 -1.90 15.33
N ASN A 212 -8.82 -1.64 14.45
CA ASN A 212 -7.47 -1.21 14.82
C ASN A 212 -6.82 -0.37 13.70
N ILE A 213 -5.55 0.05 13.90
CA ILE A 213 -4.74 0.73 12.89
C ILE A 213 -3.42 -0.02 12.70
N ASP A 214 -3.18 -0.47 11.47
CA ASP A 214 -1.84 -0.68 10.91
C ASP A 214 -1.51 0.58 10.09
N CYS A 215 -0.42 1.28 10.41
CA CYS A 215 0.09 2.39 9.60
C CYS A 215 1.51 2.09 9.14
N HIS A 216 1.75 2.22 7.83
CA HIS A 216 3.03 1.85 7.21
C HIS A 216 4.20 2.78 7.58
N ALA A 217 3.91 3.92 8.25
CA ALA A 217 4.92 4.78 8.85
C ALA A 217 5.35 4.34 10.28
N PHE A 218 4.55 3.49 10.95
CA PHE A 218 4.77 3.11 12.35
C PHE A 218 5.70 1.90 12.42
N LEU A 219 6.95 2.13 12.82
CA LEU A 219 7.97 1.08 12.93
C LEU A 219 7.72 0.19 14.16
N GLY A 220 6.97 -0.90 13.95
CA GLY A 220 6.70 -1.91 14.97
C GLY A 220 5.86 -3.09 14.42
N PRO A 221 5.62 -4.14 15.23
CA PRO A 221 4.82 -5.29 14.82
C PRO A 221 3.41 -4.89 14.34
N GLY A 222 3.09 -5.19 13.08
CA GLY A 222 1.79 -4.91 12.46
C GLY A 222 1.41 -3.42 12.44
N GLY A 223 2.38 -2.51 12.30
CA GLY A 223 2.14 -1.07 12.15
C GLY A 223 1.33 -0.42 13.28
N GLY A 224 1.36 -1.01 14.49
CA GLY A 224 0.60 -0.53 15.65
C GLY A 224 -0.73 -1.25 15.92
N SER A 225 -1.17 -2.17 15.06
CA SER A 225 -2.47 -2.86 15.15
C SER A 225 -2.70 -3.58 16.48
N ALA A 226 -1.67 -4.27 16.98
CA ALA A 226 -1.70 -4.97 18.26
C ALA A 226 -1.85 -4.03 19.48
N LEU A 227 -1.48 -2.75 19.36
CA LEU A 227 -1.62 -1.74 20.42
C LEU A 227 -2.93 -0.94 20.31
N THR A 228 -3.57 -0.95 19.13
CA THR A 228 -4.73 -0.10 18.79
C THR A 228 -6.05 -0.87 18.68
N THR A 229 -6.05 -2.20 18.81
CA THR A 229 -7.27 -3.02 18.69
C THR A 229 -8.30 -2.71 19.76
N VAL A 230 -9.43 -2.13 19.36
CA VAL A 230 -10.57 -1.71 20.20
C VAL A 230 -11.83 -2.49 19.82
N ASN A 231 -12.45 -3.13 20.81
CA ASN A 231 -13.82 -3.64 20.70
C ASN A 231 -14.84 -2.48 20.71
N GLU A 232 -16.11 -2.74 20.40
CA GLU A 232 -17.20 -1.75 20.51
C GLU A 232 -17.14 -0.96 21.85
N GLY A 233 -17.24 0.37 21.76
CA GLY A 233 -17.18 1.27 22.92
C GLY A 233 -15.80 1.42 23.59
N GLU A 234 -14.81 0.58 23.25
CA GLU A 234 -13.45 0.74 23.77
C GLU A 234 -12.74 1.97 23.19
N THR A 235 -11.76 2.46 23.94
CA THR A 235 -10.81 3.48 23.49
C THR A 235 -9.41 3.07 23.92
N LYS A 236 -8.43 3.17 23.03
CA LYS A 236 -7.01 2.92 23.31
C LYS A 236 -6.15 4.04 22.76
N THR A 237 -5.03 4.30 23.44
CA THR A 237 -4.04 5.30 23.04
C THR A 237 -2.67 4.63 22.95
N ALA A 238 -1.94 4.88 21.88
CA ALA A 238 -0.59 4.37 21.66
C ALA A 238 0.30 5.45 21.01
N ARG A 239 1.60 5.42 21.31
CA ARG A 239 2.58 6.39 20.80
C ARG A 239 3.51 5.75 19.77
N PHE A 240 3.72 6.42 18.65
CA PHE A 240 4.55 5.97 17.54
C PHE A 240 5.46 7.09 17.05
N ARG A 241 6.77 6.87 17.05
CA ARG A 241 7.73 7.84 16.49
C ARG A 241 7.85 7.65 14.97
N LEU A 242 7.72 8.75 14.24
CA LEU A 242 7.88 8.81 12.79
C LEU A 242 9.36 9.03 12.42
N GLN A 243 10.05 7.95 12.04
CA GLN A 243 11.47 8.00 11.66
C GLN A 243 11.69 8.25 10.16
N ASN A 244 10.74 7.84 9.31
CA ASN A 244 10.88 7.88 7.86
C ASN A 244 9.90 8.91 7.26
N PRO A 245 10.38 9.89 6.47
CA PRO A 245 9.50 10.77 5.71
C PRO A 245 8.96 10.07 4.46
N GLY A 246 7.74 10.42 4.05
CA GLY A 246 7.04 9.77 2.95
C GLY A 246 5.53 9.91 3.02
N LEU A 247 4.83 9.30 2.07
CA LEU A 247 3.37 9.21 2.05
C LEU A 247 2.93 7.77 2.34
N TYR A 248 2.35 7.52 3.50
CA TYR A 248 2.06 6.17 3.98
C TYR A 248 0.55 5.93 4.06
N ILE A 249 0.12 4.71 3.71
CA ILE A 249 -1.23 4.26 4.02
C ILE A 249 -1.31 3.91 5.52
N TYR A 250 -2.47 4.19 6.11
CA TYR A 250 -2.95 3.47 7.28
C TYR A 250 -4.24 2.74 6.93
N HIS A 251 -4.47 1.58 7.53
CA HIS A 251 -5.70 0.80 7.34
C HIS A 251 -6.04 -0.03 8.58
N CYS A 252 -7.24 -0.57 8.64
CA CYS A 252 -7.57 -1.59 9.64
C CYS A 252 -6.90 -2.93 9.29
N ALA A 253 -6.45 -3.66 10.31
CA ALA A 253 -5.78 -4.95 10.24
C ALA A 253 -6.39 -5.97 11.24
N VAL A 254 -7.67 -5.82 11.58
CA VAL A 254 -8.44 -6.88 12.25
C VAL A 254 -8.77 -7.99 11.26
N GLY A 255 -8.77 -9.25 11.70
CA GLY A 255 -9.09 -10.40 10.85
C GLY A 255 -10.61 -10.57 10.65
N PRO A 256 -11.11 -10.70 9.40
CA PRO A 256 -10.37 -10.83 8.14
C PRO A 256 -10.01 -9.47 7.51
N VAL A 257 -8.70 -9.19 7.39
CA VAL A 257 -8.16 -7.87 7.02
C VAL A 257 -8.74 -7.31 5.71
N GLY A 258 -8.84 -8.16 4.68
CA GLY A 258 -9.38 -7.76 3.37
C GLY A 258 -10.82 -7.25 3.40
N VAL A 259 -11.63 -7.67 4.38
CA VAL A 259 -13.02 -7.20 4.53
C VAL A 259 -13.04 -5.78 5.11
N HIS A 260 -12.27 -5.52 6.16
CA HIS A 260 -12.17 -4.17 6.72
C HIS A 260 -11.61 -3.17 5.71
N ILE A 261 -10.60 -3.56 4.92
CA ILE A 261 -10.06 -2.75 3.84
C ILE A 261 -11.14 -2.53 2.75
N ALA A 262 -11.76 -3.59 2.22
CA ALA A 262 -12.81 -3.47 1.19
C ALA A 262 -14.01 -2.60 1.62
N ASN A 263 -14.37 -2.61 2.91
CA ASN A 263 -15.46 -1.80 3.43
C ASN A 263 -15.10 -0.31 3.62
N GLY A 264 -13.84 0.09 3.46
CA GLY A 264 -13.43 1.51 3.46
C GLY A 264 -12.41 1.93 4.51
N MET A 265 -11.91 1.01 5.34
CA MET A 265 -11.02 1.35 6.47
C MET A 265 -9.57 1.58 6.03
N TYR A 266 -9.32 2.63 5.26
CA TYR A 266 -7.99 3.10 4.84
C TYR A 266 -7.90 4.63 4.78
N GLY A 267 -6.69 5.18 4.91
CA GLY A 267 -6.39 6.61 4.77
C GLY A 267 -4.90 6.88 4.56
N LEU A 268 -4.52 8.17 4.48
CA LEU A 268 -3.13 8.60 4.30
C LEU A 268 -2.56 9.39 5.48
N LEU A 269 -1.30 9.08 5.80
CA LEU A 269 -0.40 9.87 6.65
C LEU A 269 0.75 10.39 5.80
N TYR A 270 0.87 11.71 5.64
CA TYR A 270 2.09 12.32 5.10
C TYR A 270 3.05 12.66 6.25
N VAL A 271 4.25 12.09 6.20
CA VAL A 271 5.37 12.40 7.08
C VAL A 271 6.30 13.33 6.33
N GLN A 272 6.19 14.61 6.62
CA GLN A 272 6.94 15.69 6.01
C GLN A 272 8.45 15.55 6.32
N PRO A 273 9.34 15.51 5.31
CA PRO A 273 10.79 15.54 5.53
C PRO A 273 11.25 16.89 6.12
N GLU A 274 12.48 16.94 6.62
CA GLU A 274 13.04 18.16 7.22
C GLU A 274 13.11 19.33 6.23
N GLN A 275 13.33 19.04 4.96
CA GLN A 275 13.17 19.99 3.86
C GLN A 275 11.98 19.50 3.03
N ASP A 276 10.80 20.10 3.21
CA ASP A 276 9.57 19.66 2.54
C ASP A 276 9.66 19.75 1.01
N LEU A 277 8.79 19.00 0.34
CA LEU A 277 8.58 19.07 -1.09
C LEU A 277 8.27 20.52 -1.52
N PRO A 278 8.80 20.99 -2.67
CA PRO A 278 8.63 22.38 -3.10
C PRO A 278 7.15 22.83 -3.09
N PRO A 279 6.88 24.09 -2.69
CA PRO A 279 5.51 24.59 -2.51
C PRO A 279 4.70 24.58 -3.81
N VAL A 280 3.38 24.50 -3.64
CA VAL A 280 2.39 24.36 -4.73
C VAL A 280 1.15 25.20 -4.40
N ASP A 281 0.38 25.53 -5.44
CA ASP A 281 -0.76 26.44 -5.35
C ASP A 281 -2.07 25.73 -4.95
N LYS A 282 -2.12 24.40 -5.09
CA LYS A 282 -3.20 23.50 -4.63
C LYS A 282 -2.62 22.17 -4.16
N GLU A 283 -3.15 21.62 -3.08
CA GLU A 283 -2.89 20.25 -2.62
C GLU A 283 -4.21 19.48 -2.50
N TYR A 284 -4.26 18.24 -3.01
CA TYR A 284 -5.42 17.37 -2.97
C TYR A 284 -5.12 15.97 -2.44
N TYR A 285 -6.10 15.43 -1.70
CA TYR A 285 -6.14 14.08 -1.18
C TYR A 285 -7.06 13.22 -2.07
N VAL A 286 -6.50 12.20 -2.70
CA VAL A 286 -7.27 11.23 -3.49
C VAL A 286 -6.84 9.83 -3.08
N MET A 287 -7.79 8.95 -2.78
CA MET A 287 -7.52 7.52 -2.73
C MET A 287 -8.38 6.78 -3.72
N GLN A 288 -7.75 5.88 -4.48
CA GLN A 288 -8.45 4.81 -5.16
C GLN A 288 -8.72 3.66 -4.20
N SER A 289 -9.84 2.98 -4.43
CA SER A 289 -10.19 1.70 -3.84
C SER A 289 -11.17 0.95 -4.71
N GLU A 290 -11.39 -0.31 -4.40
CA GLU A 290 -12.45 -1.10 -5.02
C GLU A 290 -13.33 -1.80 -3.99
N PHE A 291 -14.61 -1.93 -4.35
CA PHE A 291 -15.65 -2.54 -3.55
C PHE A 291 -16.20 -3.78 -4.28
N TYR A 292 -16.52 -4.79 -3.49
CA TYR A 292 -16.99 -6.09 -3.94
C TYR A 292 -18.37 -6.31 -3.33
N HIS A 293 -19.40 -6.48 -4.14
CA HIS A 293 -20.76 -6.62 -3.63
C HIS A 293 -21.54 -7.71 -4.34
N GLU A 294 -22.41 -8.40 -3.61
CA GLU A 294 -23.33 -9.35 -4.22
C GLU A 294 -24.37 -8.58 -5.07
N PRO A 295 -24.96 -9.22 -6.11
CA PRO A 295 -26.09 -8.64 -6.82
C PRO A 295 -27.24 -8.30 -5.85
N PRO A 296 -27.99 -7.21 -6.04
CA PRO A 296 -29.12 -6.88 -5.18
C PRO A 296 -30.17 -7.99 -5.24
N GLU A 297 -30.57 -8.52 -4.09
CA GLU A 297 -31.68 -9.47 -4.01
C GLU A 297 -33.03 -8.75 -4.17
N PRO A 298 -34.04 -9.42 -4.77
CA PRO A 298 -35.42 -8.94 -4.78
C PRO A 298 -36.10 -9.22 -3.44
N ASP A 299 -36.97 -8.29 -3.00
CA ASP A 299 -37.85 -8.50 -1.85
C ASP A 299 -39.02 -9.47 -2.17
N ASP A 300 -39.88 -9.74 -1.18
CA ASP A 300 -41.09 -10.57 -1.32
C ASP A 300 -42.06 -10.08 -2.42
N ASN A 301 -41.94 -8.82 -2.86
CA ASN A 301 -42.75 -8.21 -3.92
C ASN A 301 -42.05 -8.24 -5.30
N GLY A 302 -40.81 -8.71 -5.38
CA GLY A 302 -39.98 -8.71 -6.58
C GLY A 302 -39.22 -7.40 -6.84
N GLN A 303 -39.21 -6.47 -5.88
CA GLN A 303 -38.48 -5.20 -5.98
C GLN A 303 -37.02 -5.39 -5.55
N MET A 304 -36.08 -5.04 -6.42
CA MET A 304 -34.64 -5.12 -6.12
C MET A 304 -34.24 -4.14 -5.00
N SER A 305 -33.40 -4.61 -4.08
CA SER A 305 -32.79 -3.76 -3.05
C SER A 305 -31.98 -2.60 -3.64
N SER A 306 -32.01 -1.45 -2.95
CA SER A 306 -31.12 -0.31 -3.21
C SER A 306 -29.86 -0.31 -2.33
N THR A 307 -29.71 -1.31 -1.46
CA THR A 307 -28.51 -1.60 -0.67
C THR A 307 -27.92 -2.94 -1.13
N VAL A 308 -26.59 -3.01 -1.28
CA VAL A 308 -25.86 -4.22 -1.63
C VAL A 308 -24.80 -4.53 -0.55
N GLU A 309 -24.56 -5.82 -0.31
CA GLU A 309 -23.70 -6.33 0.77
C GLU A 309 -22.37 -6.89 0.24
N PHE A 310 -21.36 -7.04 1.10
CA PHE A 310 -20.00 -7.45 0.72
C PHE A 310 -19.93 -8.85 0.08
N SER A 311 -19.37 -8.96 -1.13
CA SER A 311 -19.11 -10.24 -1.78
C SER A 311 -17.69 -10.77 -1.50
N TRP A 312 -17.60 -11.73 -0.58
CA TRP A 312 -16.38 -12.53 -0.40
C TRP A 312 -15.99 -13.31 -1.68
N PRO A 313 -16.91 -13.96 -2.42
CA PRO A 313 -16.59 -14.63 -3.68
C PRO A 313 -16.08 -13.71 -4.80
N HIS A 314 -16.42 -12.42 -4.81
CA HIS A 314 -15.86 -11.46 -5.76
C HIS A 314 -14.49 -10.96 -5.28
N ALA A 315 -14.36 -10.60 -4.01
CA ALA A 315 -13.11 -10.16 -3.38
C ALA A 315 -11.97 -11.19 -3.52
N LEU A 316 -12.26 -12.47 -3.26
CA LEU A 316 -11.30 -13.58 -3.37
C LEU A 316 -10.84 -13.87 -4.81
N ARG A 317 -11.53 -13.33 -5.82
CA ARG A 317 -11.17 -13.46 -7.25
C ARG A 317 -10.67 -12.15 -7.86
N GLU A 318 -10.44 -11.12 -7.05
CA GLU A 318 -10.10 -9.75 -7.50
C GLU A 318 -11.13 -9.16 -8.48
N ALA A 319 -12.35 -9.71 -8.48
CA ALA A 319 -13.40 -9.45 -9.46
C ALA A 319 -14.28 -8.27 -9.03
N ALA A 320 -13.66 -7.10 -8.85
CA ALA A 320 -14.33 -5.92 -8.30
C ALA A 320 -15.56 -5.48 -9.08
N ASP A 321 -16.64 -5.15 -8.40
CA ASP A 321 -17.87 -4.65 -9.01
C ASP A 321 -17.77 -3.14 -9.25
N VAL A 322 -17.24 -2.42 -8.26
CA VAL A 322 -17.08 -0.96 -8.23
C VAL A 322 -15.62 -0.61 -7.96
N VAL A 323 -15.06 0.35 -8.69
CA VAL A 323 -13.71 0.90 -8.47
C VAL A 323 -13.85 2.42 -8.50
N VAL A 324 -13.45 3.11 -7.44
CA VAL A 324 -13.80 4.53 -7.24
C VAL A 324 -12.64 5.34 -6.65
N PHE A 325 -12.71 6.65 -6.81
CA PHE A 325 -11.93 7.59 -6.01
C PHE A 325 -12.77 8.10 -4.84
N ASN A 326 -12.17 8.25 -3.66
CA ASN A 326 -12.81 8.83 -2.47
C ASN A 326 -14.18 8.20 -2.13
N GLY A 327 -14.24 6.86 -2.19
CA GLY A 327 -15.31 6.06 -1.59
C GLY A 327 -16.69 6.08 -2.28
N SER A 328 -16.85 6.72 -3.44
CA SER A 328 -18.07 6.59 -4.27
C SER A 328 -17.87 7.13 -5.70
N GLU A 329 -18.67 6.66 -6.66
CA GLU A 329 -18.62 7.10 -8.08
C GLU A 329 -18.81 8.63 -8.25
N ALA A 330 -19.63 9.21 -7.38
CA ALA A 330 -19.96 10.64 -7.40
C ALA A 330 -18.85 11.54 -6.83
N ALA A 331 -17.93 11.00 -6.02
CA ALA A 331 -17.12 11.78 -5.07
C ALA A 331 -16.28 12.89 -5.71
N LEU A 332 -15.69 12.62 -6.88
CA LEU A 332 -14.88 13.59 -7.64
C LEU A 332 -15.54 14.06 -8.95
N THR A 333 -16.81 13.69 -9.20
CA THR A 333 -17.56 14.09 -10.40
C THR A 333 -18.63 15.13 -10.09
N GLU A 334 -19.41 14.95 -9.01
CA GLU A 334 -20.32 15.99 -8.49
C GLU A 334 -19.56 17.11 -7.77
N LYS A 335 -18.43 16.77 -7.14
CA LYS A 335 -17.57 17.69 -6.38
C LYS A 335 -16.17 17.70 -7.00
N PRO A 336 -16.03 18.29 -8.21
CA PRO A 336 -14.75 18.33 -8.92
C PRO A 336 -13.69 19.09 -8.12
N LEU A 337 -12.43 18.68 -8.30
CA LEU A 337 -11.25 19.43 -7.90
C LEU A 337 -11.19 20.74 -8.69
N LYS A 338 -10.55 21.80 -8.14
CA LYS A 338 -10.64 23.17 -8.70
C LYS A 338 -9.31 23.92 -8.64
N ALA A 339 -8.78 24.25 -9.82
CA ALA A 339 -7.58 25.03 -9.96
C ALA A 339 -7.80 26.26 -10.86
N THR A 340 -6.90 27.23 -10.77
CA THR A 340 -6.77 28.33 -11.73
C THR A 340 -5.68 28.04 -12.76
N LEU A 341 -5.73 28.75 -13.89
CA LEU A 341 -4.65 28.76 -14.89
C LEU A 341 -3.33 29.18 -14.23
N ASP A 342 -2.26 28.46 -14.57
CA ASP A 342 -0.95 28.50 -13.93
C ASP A 342 -0.88 28.01 -12.46
N ASP A 343 -1.94 27.42 -11.88
CA ASP A 343 -1.78 26.70 -10.61
C ASP A 343 -0.84 25.50 -10.77
N THR A 344 0.05 25.33 -9.80
CA THR A 344 0.77 24.08 -9.54
C THR A 344 -0.11 23.23 -8.61
N VAL A 345 -0.58 22.09 -9.10
CA VAL A 345 -1.48 21.19 -8.39
C VAL A 345 -0.72 19.94 -7.96
N ARG A 346 -0.68 19.68 -6.65
CA ARG A 346 -0.21 18.42 -6.06
C ARG A 346 -1.38 17.51 -5.75
N ILE A 347 -1.27 16.23 -6.10
CA ILE A 347 -2.18 15.18 -5.62
C ILE A 347 -1.37 14.18 -4.80
N PHE A 348 -1.73 14.04 -3.53
CA PHE A 348 -1.34 12.92 -2.67
C PHE A 348 -2.29 11.77 -3.00
N PHE A 349 -1.80 10.79 -3.76
CA PHE A 349 -2.60 9.69 -4.28
C PHE A 349 -2.28 8.40 -3.53
N GLY A 350 -3.26 7.84 -2.84
CA GLY A 350 -3.18 6.51 -2.23
C GLY A 350 -3.98 5.47 -3.01
N ASN A 351 -3.62 4.21 -2.87
CA ASN A 351 -4.42 3.10 -3.35
C ASN A 351 -4.72 2.13 -2.19
N GLY A 352 -5.92 2.24 -1.62
CA GLY A 352 -6.37 1.37 -0.54
C GLY A 352 -6.56 -0.08 -0.98
N GLY A 353 -6.70 -0.35 -2.28
CA GLY A 353 -7.03 -1.67 -2.80
C GLY A 353 -8.42 -2.13 -2.35
N PRO A 354 -8.58 -3.36 -1.81
CA PRO A 354 -7.53 -4.22 -1.24
C PRO A 354 -6.59 -4.94 -2.22
N ASN A 355 -6.95 -5.10 -3.49
CA ASN A 355 -6.26 -5.99 -4.45
C ASN A 355 -5.73 -5.26 -5.70
N LEU A 356 -6.47 -4.27 -6.25
CA LEU A 356 -6.17 -3.78 -7.60
C LEU A 356 -5.04 -2.74 -7.62
N THR A 357 -3.98 -2.98 -8.40
CA THR A 357 -2.97 -1.96 -8.74
C THR A 357 -3.57 -0.90 -9.67
N SER A 358 -3.55 0.38 -9.29
CA SER A 358 -4.01 1.51 -10.10
C SER A 358 -3.00 1.89 -11.17
N SER A 359 -3.48 2.24 -12.37
CA SER A 359 -2.69 2.90 -13.43
C SER A 359 -3.03 4.38 -13.49
N PHE A 360 -2.68 5.11 -12.43
CA PHE A 360 -3.13 6.47 -12.17
C PHE A 360 -2.67 7.47 -13.26
N HIS A 361 -3.64 8.17 -13.85
CA HIS A 361 -3.45 9.15 -14.93
C HIS A 361 -4.40 10.34 -14.78
N VAL A 362 -4.03 11.48 -15.36
CA VAL A 362 -4.88 12.68 -15.49
C VAL A 362 -4.93 13.11 -16.96
N ILE A 363 -6.05 12.86 -17.62
CA ILE A 363 -6.25 13.09 -19.05
C ILE A 363 -6.14 14.59 -19.35
N GLY A 364 -5.40 14.91 -20.42
CA GLY A 364 -5.03 16.27 -20.81
C GLY A 364 -3.75 16.79 -20.14
N SER A 365 -3.19 16.05 -19.17
CA SER A 365 -2.00 16.44 -18.40
C SER A 365 -0.86 15.43 -18.51
N CYS A 366 0.30 15.80 -17.98
CA CYS A 366 1.41 14.90 -17.65
C CYS A 366 1.99 15.36 -16.30
N PHE A 367 2.43 14.42 -15.47
CA PHE A 367 3.01 14.72 -14.18
C PHE A 367 4.40 15.34 -14.35
N ASN A 368 4.55 16.61 -13.96
CA ASN A 368 5.83 17.32 -13.98
C ASN A 368 6.81 16.74 -12.97
N LYS A 369 6.30 16.24 -11.83
CA LYS A 369 7.04 15.43 -10.86
C LYS A 369 6.18 14.26 -10.40
N VAL A 370 6.82 13.11 -10.17
CA VAL A 370 6.23 11.92 -9.53
C VAL A 370 7.18 11.40 -8.47
N TYR A 371 6.74 11.48 -7.22
CA TYR A 371 7.34 10.87 -6.05
C TYR A 371 6.72 9.47 -5.92
N ARG A 372 7.48 8.42 -6.27
CA ARG A 372 6.96 7.05 -6.43
C ARG A 372 7.07 6.26 -5.13
N ASP A 373 6.24 5.24 -4.99
CA ASP A 373 6.42 4.17 -4.00
C ASP A 373 6.65 4.71 -2.57
N SER A 374 5.82 5.70 -2.19
CA SER A 374 5.91 6.49 -0.95
C SER A 374 7.17 7.36 -0.73
N ASP A 375 8.21 7.26 -1.57
CA ASP A 375 9.50 7.95 -1.43
C ASP A 375 9.44 9.43 -1.84
N VAL A 376 9.84 10.30 -0.92
CA VAL A 376 9.90 11.77 -1.06
C VAL A 376 11.32 12.35 -0.93
N LEU A 377 12.33 11.48 -0.75
CA LEU A 377 13.73 11.83 -0.64
C LEU A 377 14.47 11.66 -1.97
N SER A 378 14.10 10.65 -2.77
CA SER A 378 14.66 10.48 -4.11
C SER A 378 14.23 11.61 -5.07
N PRO A 379 15.09 12.01 -6.04
CA PRO A 379 14.70 12.92 -7.10
C PRO A 379 13.45 12.40 -7.86
N PRO A 380 12.36 13.17 -7.96
CA PRO A 380 11.12 12.69 -8.54
C PRO A 380 11.25 12.42 -10.04
N GLY A 381 10.49 11.45 -10.54
CA GLY A 381 10.34 11.20 -11.96
C GLY A 381 9.70 12.39 -12.67
N GLN A 382 10.21 12.78 -13.83
CA GLN A 382 9.78 13.99 -14.54
C GLN A 382 9.05 13.64 -15.85
N CYS A 383 8.07 14.46 -16.24
CA CYS A 383 7.28 14.31 -17.47
C CYS A 383 6.65 12.91 -17.63
N VAL A 384 6.08 12.37 -16.55
CA VAL A 384 5.49 11.02 -16.51
C VAL A 384 4.01 11.10 -16.91
N GLN A 385 3.57 10.30 -17.87
CA GLN A 385 2.17 10.27 -18.30
C GLN A 385 1.25 9.55 -17.29
N THR A 386 1.69 8.39 -16.80
CA THR A 386 0.89 7.46 -15.97
C THR A 386 1.82 6.82 -14.95
N VAL A 387 1.35 6.61 -13.72
CA VAL A 387 2.10 5.95 -12.64
C VAL A 387 1.35 4.73 -12.12
N SER A 388 2.06 3.61 -11.95
CA SER A 388 1.53 2.40 -11.33
C SER A 388 1.55 2.56 -9.81
N VAL A 389 0.43 2.32 -9.13
CA VAL A 389 0.32 2.45 -7.67
C VAL A 389 -0.25 1.14 -7.12
N PRO A 390 0.55 0.30 -6.42
CA PRO A 390 0.10 -0.99 -5.92
C PRO A 390 -0.96 -0.83 -4.82
N PRO A 391 -1.80 -1.86 -4.56
CA PRO A 391 -2.67 -1.88 -3.38
C PRO A 391 -1.81 -1.75 -2.10
N GLY A 392 -2.25 -0.95 -1.15
CA GLY A 392 -1.45 -0.59 0.04
C GLY A 392 -0.35 0.45 -0.24
N GLY A 393 -0.16 0.90 -1.48
CA GLY A 393 0.86 1.88 -1.86
C GLY A 393 0.34 3.30 -2.12
N SER A 394 1.27 4.23 -2.31
CA SER A 394 0.96 5.63 -2.62
C SER A 394 1.97 6.26 -3.61
N THR A 395 1.61 7.44 -4.12
CA THR A 395 2.49 8.32 -4.90
C THR A 395 2.06 9.78 -4.69
N ILE A 396 2.98 10.73 -4.82
CA ILE A 396 2.65 12.14 -4.94
C ILE A 396 2.95 12.58 -6.38
N VAL A 397 2.03 13.32 -7.01
CA VAL A 397 2.26 13.92 -8.33
C VAL A 397 2.10 15.44 -8.28
N ASP A 398 3.00 16.17 -8.94
CA ASP A 398 2.88 17.61 -9.19
C ASP A 398 2.57 17.84 -10.68
N MET A 399 1.59 18.71 -10.99
CA MET A 399 1.20 19.12 -12.35
C MET A 399 1.08 20.64 -12.45
N LYS A 400 1.39 21.24 -13.60
CA LYS A 400 1.16 22.67 -13.90
C LYS A 400 -0.05 22.84 -14.81
N MET A 401 -1.05 23.60 -14.36
CA MET A 401 -2.31 23.80 -15.08
C MET A 401 -2.14 24.84 -16.19
N VAL A 402 -1.62 24.42 -17.33
CA VAL A 402 -1.19 25.34 -18.42
C VAL A 402 -2.30 25.71 -19.42
N VAL A 403 -3.45 25.04 -19.41
CA VAL A 403 -4.62 25.29 -20.28
C VAL A 403 -5.90 25.21 -19.42
N PRO A 404 -6.92 26.07 -19.61
CA PRO A 404 -8.19 25.96 -18.88
C PRO A 404 -9.09 24.85 -19.48
N GLY A 405 -9.90 24.22 -18.64
CA GLY A 405 -10.80 23.14 -19.04
C GLY A 405 -11.01 22.08 -17.95
N THR A 406 -11.72 21.00 -18.27
CA THR A 406 -11.91 19.85 -17.39
C THR A 406 -10.88 18.77 -17.71
N TYR A 407 -10.05 18.43 -16.72
CA TYR A 407 -9.08 17.34 -16.76
C TYR A 407 -9.66 16.10 -16.07
N THR A 408 -9.55 14.92 -16.69
CA THR A 408 -10.14 13.69 -16.15
C THR A 408 -9.13 12.87 -15.36
N VAL A 409 -9.33 12.77 -14.05
CA VAL A 409 -8.60 11.84 -13.18
C VAL A 409 -9.12 10.43 -13.41
N VAL A 410 -8.26 9.47 -13.76
CA VAL A 410 -8.68 8.09 -14.11
C VAL A 410 -7.70 7.02 -13.65
N ASP A 411 -8.20 5.79 -13.49
CA ASP A 411 -7.38 4.59 -13.58
C ASP A 411 -7.30 4.13 -15.05
N HIS A 412 -6.11 4.16 -15.63
CA HIS A 412 -5.89 3.85 -17.05
C HIS A 412 -5.96 2.33 -17.37
N ALA A 413 -6.23 1.46 -16.39
CA ALA A 413 -6.84 0.15 -16.66
C ALA A 413 -8.32 0.35 -17.06
N ILE A 414 -8.51 0.95 -18.25
CA ILE A 414 -9.55 1.96 -18.51
C ILE A 414 -11.01 1.49 -18.35
N PHE A 415 -11.29 0.19 -18.44
CA PHE A 415 -12.62 -0.36 -18.13
C PHE A 415 -13.02 -0.16 -16.65
N ARG A 416 -12.09 0.19 -15.75
CA ARG A 416 -12.43 0.62 -14.38
C ARG A 416 -13.17 1.95 -14.34
N LEU A 417 -13.10 2.79 -15.39
CA LEU A 417 -13.95 3.98 -15.51
C LEU A 417 -15.45 3.63 -15.61
N GLU A 418 -15.78 2.51 -16.26
CA GLU A 418 -17.15 1.97 -16.27
C GLU A 418 -17.60 1.46 -14.90
N LYS A 419 -16.65 1.18 -13.99
CA LYS A 419 -16.89 0.81 -12.58
C LYS A 419 -16.81 2.01 -11.62
N GLY A 420 -16.61 3.22 -12.13
CA GLY A 420 -16.61 4.48 -11.36
C GLY A 420 -15.24 5.14 -11.15
N ALA A 421 -14.14 4.63 -11.73
CA ALA A 421 -12.78 5.13 -11.49
C ALA A 421 -12.48 6.40 -12.32
N LYS A 422 -13.25 7.45 -12.05
CA LYS A 422 -13.25 8.74 -12.75
C LYS A 422 -13.40 9.90 -11.76
N GLY A 423 -12.78 11.02 -12.06
CA GLY A 423 -12.94 12.28 -11.34
C GLY A 423 -12.58 13.46 -12.23
N PHE A 424 -12.97 14.66 -11.84
CA PHE A 424 -12.74 15.88 -12.62
C PHE A 424 -11.89 16.88 -11.84
N LEU A 425 -10.94 17.50 -12.54
CA LEU A 425 -10.18 18.67 -12.10
C LEU A 425 -10.48 19.82 -13.07
N ASN A 426 -11.26 20.79 -12.60
CA ASN A 426 -11.71 21.92 -13.40
C ASN A 426 -10.73 23.08 -13.24
N VAL A 427 -10.10 23.50 -14.34
CA VAL A 427 -9.16 24.62 -14.41
C VAL A 427 -9.86 25.83 -15.03
N SER A 428 -9.94 26.94 -14.30
CA SER A 428 -10.51 28.20 -14.80
C SER A 428 -9.43 29.20 -15.25
N GLY A 429 -9.69 29.93 -16.34
CA GLY A 429 -8.82 30.99 -16.86
C GLY A 429 -8.98 31.20 -18.36
N GLU A 430 -8.18 32.09 -18.92
CA GLU A 430 -8.23 32.43 -20.35
C GLU A 430 -7.64 31.33 -21.25
N PRO A 431 -8.26 31.03 -22.41
CA PRO A 431 -7.73 30.05 -23.36
C PRO A 431 -6.30 30.36 -23.81
N ARG A 432 -5.50 29.31 -24.09
CA ARG A 432 -4.14 29.44 -24.64
C ARG A 432 -4.01 28.79 -26.02
N PRO A 433 -4.37 29.49 -27.12
CA PRO A 433 -4.28 28.97 -28.48
C PRO A 433 -2.88 28.49 -28.90
N MET A 434 -1.82 28.99 -28.26
CA MET A 434 -0.44 28.56 -28.51
C MET A 434 -0.11 27.15 -27.96
N LEU A 435 -0.99 26.58 -27.12
CA LEU A 435 -0.87 25.22 -26.56
C LEU A 435 -2.03 24.32 -26.99
N TYR A 436 -3.25 24.86 -27.05
CA TYR A 436 -4.47 24.12 -27.37
C TYR A 436 -5.40 24.98 -28.22
N TYR A 437 -5.57 24.59 -29.50
CA TYR A 437 -6.34 25.34 -30.49
C TYR A 437 -6.95 24.41 -31.56
N SER A 438 -8.09 24.83 -32.08
CA SER A 438 -8.75 24.27 -33.26
C SER A 438 -9.41 25.40 -34.03
N THR A 439 -9.41 25.32 -35.37
CA THR A 439 -10.18 26.23 -36.23
C THR A 439 -11.68 25.93 -36.21
N LEU A 440 -12.06 24.73 -35.77
CA LEU A 440 -13.44 24.29 -35.55
C LEU A 440 -13.78 24.30 -34.05
N PRO A 441 -15.01 24.62 -33.65
CA PRO A 441 -15.42 24.56 -32.24
C PRO A 441 -15.34 23.12 -31.71
N PRO A 442 -15.02 22.91 -30.42
CA PRO A 442 -15.02 21.59 -29.80
C PRO A 442 -16.39 20.94 -29.95
N GLN A 443 -16.41 19.66 -30.31
CA GLN A 443 -17.65 18.88 -30.44
C GLN A 443 -17.85 18.03 -29.18
N PRO A 444 -19.06 17.99 -28.60
CA PRO A 444 -19.36 17.04 -27.54
C PRO A 444 -19.29 15.62 -28.10
N CYS A 445 -18.61 14.73 -27.39
CA CYS A 445 -18.59 13.31 -27.73
C CYS A 445 -19.80 12.63 -27.10
N GLU A 446 -20.82 12.32 -27.90
CA GLU A 446 -22.09 11.76 -27.41
C GLU A 446 -21.86 10.46 -26.64
N GLY A 447 -22.41 10.37 -25.42
CA GLY A 447 -22.24 9.22 -24.52
C GLY A 447 -20.87 9.13 -23.83
N CYS A 448 -19.96 10.08 -24.05
CA CYS A 448 -18.65 10.08 -23.40
C CYS A 448 -18.75 10.32 -21.89
N LYS A 449 -18.04 9.50 -21.10
CA LYS A 449 -17.94 9.61 -19.64
C LYS A 449 -16.67 10.32 -19.16
N LEU A 450 -15.81 10.79 -20.08
CA LEU A 450 -14.52 11.41 -19.76
C LEU A 450 -14.61 12.91 -19.47
N HIS A 451 -15.52 13.61 -20.14
CA HIS A 451 -15.71 15.05 -20.01
C HIS A 451 -17.20 15.39 -20.09
N PRO A 452 -17.70 16.34 -19.28
CA PRO A 452 -19.08 16.84 -19.37
C PRO A 452 -19.31 17.73 -20.62
#